data_AF-A0A074VK67-F1
#
_entry.id   AF-A0A074VK67-F1
#
_cell.length_a   1.000
_cell.length_b   1.000
_cell.length_c   1.000
_cell.angle_alpha   90.00
_cell.angle_beta   90.00
_cell.angle_gamma   90.00
#
_symmetry.space_group_name_H-M   'P 1'
#
loop_
_entity.id
_entity.type
_entity.pdbx_description
1 polymer ?
#
loop_
_entity_poly.entity_id
_entity_poly.type
_entity_poly.pdbx_seq_one_letter_code
_entity_poly.pdbx_strand_id
1 'polypeptide(L)'
;MEPLYLPNLEERTLARFDDLAKKEKIFYKEAISELITVSGFHFQFIVAGILKRKPILPANAPSRSKVGGPFVNPDPEEVVTDLGSTHRLLVNKYGIFRPMTVIPTRHYALQTDDLDLSDINAAWSVLKAFQTPSLIIYNCGINAGSSQGHKHTQVFPLPTHPLWPLEAASCDAISTDIKHVPFKHYVLRLPAHADANTVYEAYLRLLRSSREALVRSGEGSRDYNVAITADWIAVIPRRTSDGPYGANAAGMLGIIYLPDREERDKWSQLGYTKQLVAFGIPIDA
;
A
#
# COMPACT_ATOMS: atom_id res chain seq x y z
N MET A 1 20.92 -7.83 -5.46
CA MET A 1 20.43 -7.26 -6.74
C MET A 1 20.87 -5.81 -6.80
N GLU A 2 21.42 -5.34 -7.92
CA GLU A 2 21.89 -3.94 -8.01
C GLU A 2 20.73 -2.95 -8.07
N PRO A 3 20.86 -1.74 -7.46
CA PRO A 3 19.87 -0.67 -7.60
C PRO A 3 19.68 -0.26 -9.06
N LEU A 4 18.45 0.07 -9.44
CA LEU A 4 18.16 0.52 -10.80
C LEU A 4 18.61 1.97 -11.01
N TYR A 5 19.30 2.26 -12.11
CA TYR A 5 19.63 3.62 -12.49
C TYR A 5 18.42 4.33 -13.12
N LEU A 6 17.82 5.27 -12.39
CA LEU A 6 16.55 5.92 -12.75
C LEU A 6 16.70 7.46 -12.73
N PRO A 7 17.44 8.06 -13.68
CA PRO A 7 17.69 9.50 -13.70
C PRO A 7 16.41 10.29 -13.97
N ASN A 8 16.23 11.38 -13.21
CA ASN A 8 15.11 12.31 -13.32
C ASN A 8 13.73 11.62 -13.26
N LEU A 9 13.64 10.51 -12.52
CA LEU A 9 12.45 9.66 -12.52
C LEU A 9 11.21 10.42 -12.04
N GLU A 10 11.34 11.18 -10.95
CA GLU A 10 10.21 11.93 -10.39
C GLU A 10 9.68 12.99 -11.36
N GLU A 11 10.56 13.80 -11.95
CA GLU A 11 10.19 14.83 -12.94
C GLU A 11 9.46 14.21 -14.13
N ARG A 12 10.00 13.12 -14.69
CA ARG A 12 9.37 12.38 -15.79
C ARG A 12 8.02 11.77 -15.40
N THR A 13 7.91 11.27 -14.18
CA THR A 13 6.67 10.70 -13.65
C THR A 13 5.61 11.77 -13.49
N LEU A 14 5.97 12.92 -12.88
CA LEU A 14 5.09 14.06 -12.69
C LEU A 14 4.62 14.63 -14.03
N ALA A 15 5.54 14.88 -14.97
CA ALA A 15 5.21 15.41 -16.29
C ALA A 15 4.21 14.50 -17.03
N ARG A 16 4.42 13.18 -17.00
CA ARG A 16 3.50 12.21 -17.60
C ARG A 16 2.16 12.16 -16.86
N PHE A 17 2.17 12.13 -15.53
CA PHE A 17 0.96 12.12 -14.72
C PHE A 17 0.09 13.35 -15.00
N ASP A 18 0.69 14.54 -15.02
CA ASP A 18 -0.01 15.80 -15.26
C ASP A 18 -0.57 15.90 -16.68
N ASP A 19 0.20 15.49 -17.69
CA ASP A 19 -0.25 15.48 -19.07
C ASP A 19 -1.46 14.56 -19.25
N LEU A 20 -1.42 13.36 -18.67
CA LEU A 20 -2.53 12.41 -18.73
C LEU A 20 -3.74 12.88 -17.93
N ALA A 21 -3.54 13.52 -16.77
CA ALA A 21 -4.63 14.10 -15.99
C ALA A 21 -5.30 15.25 -16.75
N LYS A 22 -4.51 16.14 -17.36
CA LYS A 22 -4.99 17.26 -18.19
C LYS A 22 -5.78 16.78 -19.41
N LYS A 23 -5.36 15.66 -20.01
CA LYS A 23 -6.05 15.00 -21.13
C LYS A 23 -7.20 14.09 -20.70
N GLU A 24 -7.51 14.02 -19.41
CA GLU A 24 -8.52 13.13 -18.82
C GLU A 24 -8.32 11.65 -19.14
N LYS A 25 -7.08 11.22 -19.43
CA LYS A 25 -6.71 9.81 -19.66
C LYS A 25 -6.51 9.04 -18.36
N ILE A 26 -6.15 9.75 -17.29
CA ILE A 26 -6.22 9.26 -15.92
C ILE A 26 -7.18 10.13 -15.10
N PHE A 27 -7.75 9.55 -14.05
CA PHE A 27 -8.63 10.24 -13.12
C PHE A 27 -7.82 10.75 -11.93
N TYR A 28 -7.59 12.05 -11.91
CA TYR A 28 -6.98 12.75 -10.78
C TYR A 28 -7.65 14.11 -10.59
N LYS A 29 -7.94 14.43 -9.34
CA LYS A 29 -8.33 15.77 -8.89
C LYS A 29 -7.85 15.92 -7.47
N GLU A 30 -7.34 17.10 -7.13
CA GLU A 30 -7.02 17.42 -5.74
C GLU A 30 -8.26 17.22 -4.85
N ALA A 31 -8.09 16.40 -3.83
CA ALA A 31 -9.17 15.93 -2.97
C ALA A 31 -9.13 16.65 -1.63
N ILE A 32 -10.33 16.88 -1.06
CA ILE A 32 -10.44 17.46 0.27
C ILE A 32 -9.94 16.44 1.29
N SER A 33 -9.01 16.87 2.15
CA SER A 33 -8.48 16.06 3.23
C SER A 33 -8.87 16.60 4.60
N GLU A 34 -9.17 15.71 5.52
CA GLU A 34 -9.48 15.99 6.93
C GLU A 34 -8.58 15.13 7.82
N LEU A 35 -7.96 15.72 8.84
CA LEU A 35 -7.22 15.00 9.87
C LEU A 35 -8.01 14.98 11.17
N ILE A 36 -8.22 13.80 11.73
CA ILE A 36 -8.85 13.62 13.04
C ILE A 36 -8.01 12.68 13.90
N THR A 37 -8.21 12.74 15.22
CA THR A 37 -7.58 11.81 16.16
C THR A 37 -8.65 11.13 16.99
N VAL A 38 -8.62 9.80 17.06
CA VAL A 38 -9.56 8.99 17.82
C VAL A 38 -8.78 8.05 18.74
N SER A 39 -8.95 8.22 20.04
CA SER A 39 -8.21 7.43 21.06
C SER A 39 -6.69 7.44 20.89
N GLY A 40 -6.14 8.55 20.38
CA GLY A 40 -4.72 8.74 20.08
C GLY A 40 -4.27 8.20 18.72
N PHE A 41 -5.12 7.51 17.97
CA PHE A 41 -4.83 7.08 16.60
C PHE A 41 -5.21 8.18 15.60
N HIS A 42 -4.30 8.52 14.69
CA HIS A 42 -4.52 9.56 13.69
C HIS A 42 -5.16 8.99 12.42
N PHE A 43 -6.21 9.66 11.93
CA PHE A 43 -6.84 9.35 10.66
C PHE A 43 -6.73 10.55 9.72
N GLN A 44 -6.35 10.27 8.48
CA GLN A 44 -6.50 11.17 7.35
C GLN A 44 -7.62 10.65 6.45
N PHE A 45 -8.74 11.36 6.41
CA PHE A 45 -9.81 11.10 5.45
C PHE A 45 -9.58 11.94 4.20
N ILE A 46 -9.67 11.32 3.02
CA ILE A 46 -9.52 11.97 1.71
C ILE A 46 -10.76 11.66 0.89
N VAL A 47 -11.55 12.68 0.58
CA VAL A 47 -12.80 12.53 -0.18
C VAL A 47 -12.53 12.77 -1.65
N ALA A 48 -12.49 11.68 -2.42
CA ALA A 48 -12.13 11.64 -3.83
C ALA A 48 -13.20 10.95 -4.67
N GLY A 49 -14.13 11.74 -5.23
CA GLY A 49 -15.26 11.23 -6.04
C GLY A 49 -14.89 10.38 -7.26
N ILE A 50 -13.64 10.46 -7.71
CA ILE A 50 -13.09 9.60 -8.77
C ILE A 50 -13.16 8.11 -8.41
N LEU A 51 -13.18 7.75 -7.13
CA LEU A 51 -13.24 6.37 -6.67
C LEU A 51 -14.54 5.67 -7.07
N LYS A 52 -15.64 6.40 -7.28
CA LYS A 52 -16.90 5.84 -7.80
C LYS A 52 -16.76 5.23 -9.19
N ARG A 53 -15.73 5.64 -9.95
CA ARG A 53 -15.45 5.17 -11.31
C ARG A 53 -14.45 4.02 -11.35
N LYS A 54 -13.85 3.66 -10.20
CA LYS A 54 -12.79 2.65 -10.15
C LYS A 54 -13.41 1.24 -10.21
N PRO A 55 -13.07 0.42 -11.21
CA PRO A 55 -13.50 -0.97 -11.23
C PRO A 55 -12.75 -1.73 -10.13
N ILE A 56 -13.50 -2.35 -9.22
CA ILE A 56 -12.97 -3.23 -8.19
C ILE A 56 -13.33 -4.65 -8.58
N LEU A 57 -12.33 -5.55 -8.68
CA LEU A 57 -12.61 -6.95 -8.94
C LEU A 57 -13.39 -7.54 -7.74
N PRO A 58 -14.52 -8.22 -7.95
CA PRO A 58 -15.23 -8.90 -6.87
C PRO A 58 -14.40 -9.98 -6.18
N ALA A 59 -14.75 -10.30 -4.95
CA ALA A 59 -13.97 -11.23 -4.13
C ALA A 59 -13.83 -12.64 -4.73
N ASN A 60 -14.95 -13.13 -5.24
CA ASN A 60 -15.12 -14.45 -5.84
C ASN A 60 -14.84 -14.46 -7.36
N ALA A 61 -14.30 -13.38 -7.94
CA ALA A 61 -14.11 -13.29 -9.38
C ALA A 61 -13.03 -14.27 -9.85
N PRO A 62 -13.32 -15.20 -10.80
CA PRO A 62 -12.34 -16.15 -11.31
C PRO A 62 -11.14 -15.49 -12.00
N SER A 63 -11.29 -14.25 -12.46
CA SER A 63 -10.21 -13.46 -13.08
C SER A 63 -9.11 -13.05 -12.10
N ARG A 64 -9.34 -13.17 -10.78
CA ARG A 64 -8.30 -12.90 -9.77
C ARG A 64 -7.16 -13.92 -9.78
N SER A 65 -7.42 -15.15 -10.26
CA SER A 65 -6.43 -16.24 -10.36
C SER A 65 -6.07 -16.62 -11.80
N LYS A 66 -6.64 -15.93 -12.79
CA LYS A 66 -6.35 -16.14 -14.21
C LYS A 66 -5.48 -15.01 -14.72
N VAL A 67 -4.55 -15.36 -15.62
CA VAL A 67 -3.75 -14.38 -16.36
C VAL A 67 -4.68 -13.38 -17.04
N GLY A 68 -4.57 -12.12 -16.64
CA GLY A 68 -5.43 -11.05 -17.11
C GLY A 68 -5.34 -9.81 -16.21
N GLY A 69 -6.14 -8.80 -16.54
CA GLY A 69 -6.14 -7.52 -15.84
C GLY A 69 -5.37 -6.42 -16.56
N PRO A 70 -5.41 -5.18 -16.03
CA PRO A 70 -4.92 -3.99 -16.72
C PRO A 70 -3.38 -3.96 -16.90
N PHE A 71 -2.65 -4.81 -16.17
CA PHE A 71 -1.18 -4.76 -16.15
C PHE A 71 -0.51 -5.77 -17.09
N VAL A 72 -1.26 -6.70 -17.69
CA VAL A 72 -0.70 -7.66 -18.67
C VAL A 72 -0.36 -6.96 -19.99
N ASN A 73 -1.23 -6.04 -20.42
CA ASN A 73 -1.00 -5.18 -21.58
C ASN A 73 -1.43 -3.75 -21.22
N PRO A 74 -0.64 -3.02 -20.42
CA PRO A 74 -0.99 -1.69 -19.98
C PRO A 74 -0.98 -0.71 -21.15
N ASP A 75 -1.78 0.35 -21.05
CA ASP A 75 -1.73 1.45 -22.01
C ASP A 75 -0.29 2.00 -22.07
N PRO A 76 0.38 2.02 -23.25
CA PRO A 76 1.74 2.54 -23.39
C PRO A 76 1.91 3.99 -22.89
N GLU A 77 0.84 4.78 -22.90
CA GLU A 77 0.86 6.14 -22.37
C GLU A 77 0.97 6.15 -20.84
N GLU A 78 0.39 5.17 -20.15
CA GLU A 78 0.47 5.04 -18.69
C GLU A 78 1.86 4.56 -18.22
N VAL A 79 2.69 4.02 -19.12
CA VAL A 79 4.02 3.47 -18.82
C VAL A 79 5.09 4.56 -18.66
N VAL A 80 5.62 4.77 -17.46
CA VAL A 80 6.72 5.71 -17.23
C VAL A 80 8.05 5.12 -17.72
N THR A 81 8.39 3.91 -17.28
CA THR A 81 9.63 3.21 -17.64
C THR A 81 9.59 1.73 -17.21
N ASP A 82 10.44 0.89 -17.79
CA ASP A 82 10.66 -0.47 -17.32
C ASP A 82 11.63 -0.47 -16.12
N LEU A 83 11.38 -1.34 -15.14
CA LEU A 83 12.20 -1.49 -13.94
C LEU A 83 12.93 -2.83 -14.03
N GLY A 84 14.06 -2.81 -14.73
CA GLY A 84 14.78 -4.04 -15.11
C GLY A 84 13.93 -4.93 -16.04
N SER A 85 14.15 -6.25 -15.95
CA SER A 85 13.43 -7.24 -16.76
C SER A 85 12.12 -7.71 -16.12
N THR A 86 11.88 -7.44 -14.83
CA THR A 86 10.79 -8.07 -14.06
C THR A 86 9.60 -7.16 -13.81
N HIS A 87 9.80 -5.83 -13.80
CA HIS A 87 8.76 -4.87 -13.39
C HIS A 87 8.64 -3.71 -14.37
N ARG A 88 7.59 -2.93 -14.19
CA ARG A 88 7.33 -1.69 -14.93
C ARG A 88 6.76 -0.65 -13.98
N LEU A 89 7.10 0.62 -14.18
CA LEU A 89 6.48 1.74 -13.47
C LEU A 89 5.35 2.33 -14.32
N LEU A 90 4.14 2.35 -13.77
CA LEU A 90 2.96 2.95 -14.38
C LEU A 90 2.47 4.14 -13.54
N VAL A 91 1.89 5.16 -14.17
CA VAL A 91 1.02 6.09 -13.44
C VAL A 91 -0.27 5.36 -13.04
N ASN A 92 -0.84 5.70 -11.90
CA ASN A 92 -2.11 5.12 -11.47
C ASN A 92 -3.28 5.82 -12.18
N LYS A 93 -4.06 5.05 -12.95
CA LYS A 93 -5.27 5.54 -13.64
C LYS A 93 -6.30 6.16 -12.71
N TYR A 94 -6.34 5.75 -11.44
CA TYR A 94 -7.26 6.28 -10.41
C TYR A 94 -6.45 6.88 -9.26
N GLY A 95 -5.65 7.89 -9.58
CA GLY A 95 -4.69 8.50 -8.64
C GLY A 95 -5.38 9.36 -7.59
N ILE A 96 -5.09 9.09 -6.31
CA ILE A 96 -5.50 9.94 -5.17
C ILE A 96 -4.43 11.00 -4.88
N PHE A 97 -3.17 10.64 -5.08
CA PHE A 97 -2.00 11.48 -4.84
C PHE A 97 -1.34 11.85 -6.16
N ARG A 98 -0.56 12.94 -6.15
CA ARG A 98 0.22 13.40 -7.30
C ARG A 98 1.73 13.27 -6.99
N PRO A 99 2.48 12.40 -7.71
CA PRO A 99 1.98 11.32 -8.56
C PRO A 99 1.64 10.10 -7.70
N MET A 100 0.62 9.35 -8.08
CA MET A 100 0.39 8.00 -7.57
C MET A 100 0.78 7.01 -8.65
N THR A 101 1.61 6.03 -8.31
CA THR A 101 2.13 5.06 -9.27
C THR A 101 1.78 3.64 -8.87
N VAL A 102 1.84 2.73 -9.85
CA VAL A 102 1.68 1.29 -9.68
C VAL A 102 2.88 0.59 -10.31
N ILE A 103 3.42 -0.40 -9.62
CA ILE A 103 4.56 -1.19 -10.07
C ILE A 103 4.13 -2.65 -10.15
N PRO A 104 3.53 -3.09 -11.27
CA PRO A 104 3.22 -4.49 -11.49
C PRO A 104 4.44 -5.28 -11.95
N THR A 105 4.40 -6.60 -11.71
CA THR A 105 5.29 -7.54 -12.40
C THR A 105 4.96 -7.56 -13.90
N ARG A 106 5.97 -7.73 -14.75
CA ARG A 106 5.77 -7.85 -16.22
C ARG A 106 5.14 -9.18 -16.61
N HIS A 107 5.55 -10.25 -15.94
CA HIS A 107 4.89 -11.54 -16.02
C HIS A 107 3.81 -11.61 -14.96
N TYR A 108 2.66 -12.19 -15.31
CA TYR A 108 1.58 -12.34 -14.36
C TYR A 108 2.03 -13.22 -13.19
N ALA A 109 1.94 -12.65 -11.99
CA ALA A 109 2.09 -13.34 -10.72
C ALA A 109 0.85 -13.02 -9.87
N LEU A 110 0.53 -13.86 -8.90
CA LEU A 110 -0.66 -13.64 -8.09
C LEU A 110 -0.39 -12.55 -7.05
N GLN A 111 -1.38 -11.71 -6.81
CA GLN A 111 -1.34 -10.73 -5.72
C GLN A 111 -1.37 -11.40 -4.33
N THR A 112 -1.63 -12.70 -4.26
CA THR A 112 -1.49 -13.52 -3.05
C THR A 112 -0.07 -14.04 -2.85
N ASP A 113 0.82 -13.87 -3.83
CA ASP A 113 2.21 -14.28 -3.70
C ASP A 113 2.94 -13.32 -2.78
N ASP A 114 3.84 -13.86 -1.95
CA ASP A 114 4.68 -13.06 -1.08
C ASP A 114 5.62 -12.18 -1.93
N LEU A 115 5.97 -10.98 -1.44
CA LEU A 115 7.01 -10.17 -2.07
C LEU A 115 8.31 -10.95 -2.09
N ASP A 116 9.01 -10.93 -3.21
CA ASP A 116 10.37 -11.40 -3.37
C ASP A 116 11.35 -10.21 -3.45
N LEU A 117 12.64 -10.52 -3.52
CA LEU A 117 13.68 -9.50 -3.59
C LEU A 117 13.55 -8.61 -4.84
N SER A 118 13.02 -9.13 -5.95
CA SER A 118 12.85 -8.36 -7.18
C SER A 118 11.72 -7.33 -7.06
N ASP A 119 10.63 -7.66 -6.36
CA ASP A 119 9.54 -6.72 -6.07
C ASP A 119 10.05 -5.58 -5.18
N ILE A 120 10.77 -5.91 -4.10
CA ILE A 120 11.32 -4.91 -3.18
C ILE A 120 12.37 -4.07 -3.88
N ASN A 121 13.27 -4.66 -4.68
CA ASN A 121 14.27 -3.87 -5.41
C ASN A 121 13.62 -2.89 -6.39
N ALA A 122 12.57 -3.30 -7.10
CA ALA A 122 11.84 -2.43 -8.02
C ALA A 122 11.18 -1.26 -7.28
N ALA A 123 10.40 -1.53 -6.23
CA ALA A 123 9.71 -0.49 -5.46
C ALA A 123 10.68 0.43 -4.70
N TRP A 124 11.73 -0.14 -4.10
CA TRP A 124 12.76 0.60 -3.38
C TRP A 124 13.55 1.52 -4.32
N SER A 125 13.91 1.06 -5.51
CA SER A 125 14.61 1.88 -6.51
C SER A 125 13.77 3.10 -6.92
N VAL A 126 12.45 2.93 -7.07
CA VAL A 126 11.54 4.06 -7.35
C VAL A 126 11.48 5.03 -6.18
N LEU A 127 11.30 4.54 -4.95
CA LEU A 127 11.29 5.37 -3.74
C LEU A 127 12.59 6.16 -3.60
N LYS A 128 13.76 5.55 -3.82
CA LYS A 128 15.07 6.20 -3.73
C LYS A 128 15.35 7.18 -4.86
N ALA A 129 14.71 7.02 -6.02
CA ALA A 129 14.83 7.92 -7.16
C ALA A 129 13.86 9.11 -7.10
N PHE A 130 12.85 9.06 -6.23
CA PHE A 130 12.01 10.22 -5.94
C PHE A 130 12.67 11.11 -4.89
N GLN A 131 12.68 12.42 -5.15
CA GLN A 131 13.13 13.44 -4.21
C GLN A 131 12.07 13.68 -3.13
N THR A 132 10.78 13.56 -3.49
CA THR A 132 9.69 13.63 -2.51
C THR A 132 9.68 12.37 -1.63
N PRO A 133 9.64 12.50 -0.29
CA PRO A 133 9.42 11.38 0.61
C PRO A 133 8.19 10.57 0.19
N SER A 134 8.37 9.26 0.05
CA SER A 134 7.36 8.39 -0.56
C SER A 134 7.03 7.21 0.34
N LEU A 135 5.82 6.70 0.17
CA LEU A 135 5.28 5.51 0.80
C LEU A 135 5.06 4.43 -0.26
N ILE A 136 5.68 3.26 -0.06
CA ILE A 136 5.38 2.04 -0.80
C ILE A 136 4.30 1.28 -0.03
N ILE A 137 3.32 0.73 -0.74
CA ILE A 137 2.38 -0.24 -0.17
C ILE A 137 2.26 -1.51 -1.01
N TYR A 138 1.98 -2.62 -0.31
CA TYR A 138 1.57 -3.89 -0.90
C TYR A 138 0.35 -4.45 -0.14
N ASN A 139 -0.61 -4.97 -0.89
CA ASN A 139 -1.83 -5.57 -0.36
C ASN A 139 -1.86 -7.03 -0.79
N CYS A 140 -1.32 -7.93 0.04
CA CYS A 140 -1.22 -9.35 -0.28
C CYS A 140 -2.56 -10.04 -0.05
N GLY A 141 -3.21 -10.48 -1.12
CA GLY A 141 -4.50 -11.14 -1.07
C GLY A 141 -5.70 -10.20 -0.92
N ILE A 142 -6.87 -10.80 -0.82
CA ILE A 142 -8.13 -10.08 -0.87
C ILE A 142 -8.43 -9.34 0.43
N ASN A 143 -8.22 -10.01 1.56
CA ASN A 143 -8.48 -9.48 2.89
C ASN A 143 -7.55 -8.32 3.22
N ALA A 144 -6.45 -8.17 2.46
CA ALA A 144 -5.56 -7.02 2.51
C ALA A 144 -6.09 -5.78 1.75
N GLY A 145 -7.28 -5.85 1.14
CA GLY A 145 -7.88 -4.77 0.38
C GLY A 145 -7.37 -4.66 -1.06
N SER A 146 -6.93 -5.78 -1.67
CA SER A 146 -6.48 -5.74 -3.06
C SER A 146 -7.61 -5.58 -4.08
N SER A 147 -7.47 -4.60 -4.97
CA SER A 147 -8.36 -4.37 -6.10
C SER A 147 -8.07 -5.20 -7.36
N GLN A 148 -6.87 -5.79 -7.48
CA GLN A 148 -6.41 -6.52 -8.68
C GLN A 148 -5.76 -7.86 -8.31
N GLY A 149 -5.89 -8.87 -9.18
CA GLY A 149 -5.29 -10.20 -8.97
C GLY A 149 -3.84 -10.33 -9.41
N HIS A 150 -3.36 -9.43 -10.28
CA HIS A 150 -1.97 -9.40 -10.75
C HIS A 150 -1.10 -8.67 -9.73
N LYS A 151 -0.03 -9.32 -9.26
CA LYS A 151 1.00 -8.80 -8.35
C LYS A 151 1.48 -7.39 -8.72
N HIS A 152 1.31 -6.45 -7.80
CA HIS A 152 1.78 -5.07 -7.92
C HIS A 152 1.97 -4.41 -6.55
N THR A 153 2.97 -3.53 -6.47
CA THR A 153 3.11 -2.54 -5.39
C THR A 153 2.62 -1.16 -5.87
N GLN A 154 2.43 -0.23 -4.94
CA GLN A 154 2.10 1.16 -5.26
C GLN A 154 3.07 2.09 -4.56
N VAL A 155 3.43 3.20 -5.20
CA VAL A 155 4.28 4.24 -4.62
C VAL A 155 3.62 5.60 -4.81
N PHE A 156 3.51 6.35 -3.73
CA PHE A 156 2.94 7.70 -3.73
C PHE A 156 3.56 8.56 -2.61
N PRO A 157 3.41 9.89 -2.66
CA PRO A 157 3.93 10.79 -1.63
C PRO A 157 3.51 10.39 -0.22
N LEU A 158 4.48 10.38 0.69
CA LEU A 158 4.23 10.21 2.11
C LEU A 158 3.44 11.43 2.63
N PRO A 159 2.40 11.26 3.45
CA PRO A 159 1.71 12.39 4.06
C PRO A 159 2.64 13.23 4.93
N THR A 160 2.31 14.50 5.10
CA THR A 160 3.09 15.44 5.91
C THR A 160 2.90 15.24 7.42
N HIS A 161 1.84 14.57 7.84
CA HIS A 161 1.62 14.19 9.23
C HIS A 161 2.30 12.85 9.54
N PRO A 162 2.77 12.62 10.77
CA PRO A 162 3.44 11.38 11.13
C PRO A 162 2.46 10.20 11.10
N LEU A 163 2.94 9.06 10.60
CA LEU A 163 2.25 7.78 10.67
C LEU A 163 2.78 6.98 11.85
N TRP A 164 1.92 6.17 12.48
CA TRP A 164 2.26 5.40 13.68
C TRP A 164 3.52 4.50 13.56
N PRO A 165 3.91 3.93 12.40
CA PRO A 165 5.13 3.13 12.33
C PRO A 165 6.42 3.91 12.61
N LEU A 166 6.38 5.25 12.54
CA LEU A 166 7.52 6.11 12.87
C LEU A 166 7.96 5.95 14.33
N GLU A 167 7.04 5.57 15.22
CA GLU A 167 7.29 5.33 16.65
C GLU A 167 8.06 4.04 16.95
N ALA A 168 8.37 3.22 15.93
CA ALA A 168 9.22 2.05 16.12
C ALA A 168 10.62 2.44 16.60
N ALA A 169 11.18 1.66 17.52
CA ALA A 169 12.39 2.07 18.25
C ALA A 169 13.70 1.54 17.65
N SER A 170 13.66 0.49 16.83
CA SER A 170 14.86 -0.28 16.51
C SER A 170 14.88 -0.85 15.08
N CYS A 171 16.08 -1.00 14.53
CA CYS A 171 16.34 -1.78 13.31
C CYS A 171 16.43 -3.30 13.58
N ASP A 172 16.57 -3.69 14.85
CA ASP A 172 16.81 -5.07 15.26
C ASP A 172 15.64 -5.65 16.06
N ALA A 173 15.04 -4.91 16.97
CA ALA A 173 13.89 -5.38 17.73
C ALA A 173 12.57 -5.03 17.03
N ILE A 174 11.77 -6.04 16.68
CA ILE A 174 10.45 -5.82 16.06
C ILE A 174 9.54 -5.15 17.09
N SER A 175 9.06 -3.95 16.75
CA SER A 175 8.04 -3.25 17.54
C SER A 175 6.67 -3.86 17.26
N THR A 176 5.93 -4.20 18.33
CA THR A 176 4.63 -4.91 18.26
C THR A 176 3.52 -4.24 19.05
N ASP A 177 3.86 -3.17 19.77
CA ASP A 177 3.06 -2.51 20.80
C ASP A 177 3.10 -0.98 20.64
N ILE A 178 3.15 -0.50 19.39
CA ILE A 178 3.10 0.93 19.11
C ILE A 178 1.81 1.51 19.69
N LYS A 179 1.98 2.54 20.51
CA LYS A 179 0.91 3.15 21.29
C LYS A 179 -0.24 3.58 20.39
N HIS A 180 -1.47 3.37 20.88
CA HIS A 180 -2.73 3.74 20.20
C HIS A 180 -3.06 2.96 18.92
N VAL A 181 -2.19 2.06 18.44
CA VAL A 181 -2.51 1.15 17.33
C VAL A 181 -3.36 0.01 17.88
N PRO A 182 -4.59 -0.22 17.39
CA PRO A 182 -5.54 -1.11 18.07
C PRO A 182 -5.48 -2.58 17.58
N PHE A 183 -4.59 -2.91 16.64
CA PHE A 183 -4.45 -4.23 16.03
C PHE A 183 -2.98 -4.68 16.08
N LYS A 184 -2.73 -5.99 16.00
CA LYS A 184 -1.38 -6.57 15.91
C LYS A 184 -0.70 -6.05 14.65
N HIS A 185 0.54 -5.64 14.80
CA HIS A 185 1.39 -5.08 13.77
C HIS A 185 2.85 -5.44 14.08
N TYR A 186 3.70 -5.34 13.07
CA TYR A 186 5.12 -5.62 13.20
C TYR A 186 5.89 -4.54 12.45
N VAL A 187 6.75 -3.81 13.15
CA VAL A 187 7.52 -2.70 12.55
C VAL A 187 8.99 -2.78 12.91
N LEU A 188 9.84 -2.47 11.94
CA LEU A 188 11.26 -2.21 12.14
C LEU A 188 11.60 -0.84 11.55
N ARG A 189 12.52 -0.13 12.20
CA ARG A 189 13.24 0.98 11.58
C ARG A 189 14.18 0.43 10.50
N LEU A 190 14.43 1.25 9.50
CA LEU A 190 15.42 0.97 8.46
C LEU A 190 16.65 1.84 8.71
N PRO A 191 17.87 1.30 8.52
CA PRO A 191 19.08 2.11 8.61
C PRO A 191 19.13 3.12 7.45
N ALA A 192 19.77 4.28 7.67
CA ALA A 192 19.83 5.37 6.69
C ALA A 192 20.40 4.95 5.31
N HIS A 193 21.25 3.93 5.29
CA HIS A 193 21.87 3.37 4.08
C HIS A 193 21.29 2.01 3.67
N ALA A 194 20.04 1.72 4.03
CA ALA A 194 19.37 0.49 3.65
C ALA A 194 19.34 0.32 2.12
N ASP A 195 19.80 -0.84 1.67
CA ASP A 195 19.64 -1.32 0.30
C ASP A 195 18.42 -2.25 0.20
N ALA A 196 18.10 -2.72 -1.01
CA ALA A 196 16.96 -3.60 -1.23
C ALA A 196 17.08 -4.93 -0.46
N ASN A 197 18.29 -5.46 -0.26
CA ASN A 197 18.50 -6.69 0.51
C ASN A 197 18.17 -6.45 1.99
N THR A 198 18.62 -5.34 2.57
CA THR A 198 18.31 -4.94 3.95
C THR A 198 16.79 -4.83 4.17
N VAL A 199 16.10 -4.18 3.24
CA VAL A 199 14.63 -4.04 3.29
C VAL A 199 13.95 -5.40 3.15
N TYR A 200 14.45 -6.28 2.28
CA TYR A 200 13.91 -7.63 2.09
C TYR A 200 14.11 -8.54 3.31
N GLU A 201 15.27 -8.51 3.95
CA GLU A 201 15.50 -9.25 5.19
C GLU A 201 14.59 -8.75 6.32
N ALA A 202 14.43 -7.43 6.45
CA ALA A 202 13.48 -6.87 7.42
C ALA A 202 12.04 -7.34 7.11
N TYR A 203 11.62 -7.29 5.85
CA TYR A 203 10.33 -7.79 5.40
C TYR A 203 10.12 -9.27 5.77
N LEU A 204 11.08 -10.17 5.49
CA LEU A 204 10.96 -11.60 5.79
C LEU A 204 10.78 -11.86 7.28
N ARG A 205 11.47 -11.09 8.13
CA ARG A 205 11.34 -11.17 9.59
C ARG A 205 9.94 -10.77 10.05
N LEU A 206 9.43 -9.64 9.56
CA LEU A 206 8.08 -9.15 9.89
C LEU A 206 6.99 -10.08 9.34
N LEU A 207 7.18 -10.60 8.13
CA LEU A 207 6.26 -11.57 7.52
C LEU A 207 6.15 -12.82 8.40
N ARG A 208 7.26 -13.37 8.90
CA ARG A 208 7.24 -14.53 9.81
C ARG A 208 6.36 -14.27 11.03
N SER A 209 6.54 -13.15 11.71
CA SER A 209 5.73 -12.78 12.88
C SER A 209 4.24 -12.60 12.52
N SER A 210 3.95 -11.99 11.35
CA SER A 210 2.59 -11.87 10.83
C SER A 210 1.94 -13.23 10.58
N ARG A 211 2.68 -14.19 10.00
CA ARG A 211 2.20 -15.55 9.73
C ARG A 211 1.89 -16.29 11.03
N GLU A 212 2.78 -16.22 12.00
CA GLU A 212 2.58 -16.86 13.30
C GLU A 212 1.35 -16.30 14.02
N ALA A 213 1.11 -15.00 13.95
CA ALA A 213 -0.08 -14.40 14.56
C ALA A 213 -1.38 -14.83 13.89
N LEU A 214 -1.42 -14.89 12.55
CA LEU A 214 -2.57 -15.41 11.81
C LEU A 214 -2.88 -16.86 12.23
N VAL A 215 -1.86 -17.72 12.28
CA VAL A 215 -2.01 -19.12 12.73
C VAL A 215 -2.55 -19.19 14.16
N ARG A 216 -1.96 -18.42 15.10
CA ARG A 216 -2.40 -18.42 16.51
C ARG A 216 -3.83 -17.92 16.68
N SER A 217 -4.25 -16.93 15.89
CA SER A 217 -5.62 -16.41 15.93
C SER A 217 -6.68 -17.38 15.37
N GLY A 218 -6.26 -18.51 14.79
CA GLY A 218 -7.17 -19.45 14.13
C GLY A 218 -7.76 -18.91 12.82
N GLU A 219 -7.27 -17.77 12.35
CA GLU A 219 -7.69 -17.13 11.12
C GLU A 219 -7.06 -17.90 9.94
N GLY A 220 -7.90 -18.49 9.09
CA GLY A 220 -7.45 -19.23 7.91
C GLY A 220 -6.85 -18.34 6.81
N SER A 221 -6.77 -17.02 7.03
CA SER A 221 -6.22 -16.08 6.08
C SER A 221 -4.71 -16.08 6.06
N ARG A 222 -4.16 -15.87 4.87
CA ARG A 222 -2.74 -15.66 4.62
C ARG A 222 -2.47 -14.23 4.14
N ASP A 223 -3.39 -13.33 4.36
CA ASP A 223 -3.33 -12.00 3.78
C ASP A 223 -2.67 -11.02 4.76
N TYR A 224 -1.98 -10.03 4.20
CA TYR A 224 -1.29 -9.01 4.99
C TYR A 224 -1.09 -7.75 4.16
N ASN A 225 -0.86 -6.65 4.86
CA ASN A 225 -0.35 -5.43 4.25
C ASN A 225 1.13 -5.26 4.52
N VAL A 226 1.83 -4.64 3.57
CA VAL A 226 3.17 -4.09 3.76
C VAL A 226 3.13 -2.60 3.49
N ALA A 227 3.85 -1.84 4.29
CA ALA A 227 4.12 -0.43 4.08
C ALA A 227 5.59 -0.13 4.32
N ILE A 228 6.23 0.61 3.41
CA ILE A 228 7.67 0.92 3.47
C ILE A 228 7.88 2.40 3.19
N THR A 229 8.71 3.04 4.01
CA THR A 229 9.30 4.36 3.73
C THR A 229 10.82 4.24 3.73
N ALA A 230 11.54 5.35 3.55
CA ALA A 230 12.99 5.35 3.74
C ALA A 230 13.44 4.96 5.17
N ASP A 231 12.56 5.14 6.16
CA ASP A 231 12.92 5.10 7.58
C ASP A 231 12.39 3.88 8.34
N TRP A 232 11.40 3.18 7.79
CA TRP A 232 10.74 2.06 8.46
C TRP A 232 10.01 1.15 7.46
N ILE A 233 9.79 -0.09 7.90
CA ILE A 233 8.93 -1.07 7.24
C ILE A 233 7.94 -1.64 8.26
N ALA A 234 6.68 -1.78 7.83
CA ALA A 234 5.59 -2.34 8.62
C ALA A 234 4.92 -3.50 7.88
N VAL A 235 4.58 -4.56 8.60
CA VAL A 235 3.70 -5.65 8.14
C VAL A 235 2.52 -5.78 9.09
N ILE A 236 1.32 -5.90 8.52
CA ILE A 236 0.06 -5.93 9.27
C ILE A 236 -0.70 -7.20 8.84
N PRO A 237 -0.92 -8.19 9.72
CA PRO A 237 -1.73 -9.36 9.42
C PRO A 237 -3.20 -8.95 9.19
N ARG A 238 -3.83 -9.54 8.17
CA ARG A 238 -5.19 -9.18 7.76
C ARG A 238 -6.13 -10.37 7.86
N ARG A 239 -7.29 -10.13 8.47
CA ARG A 239 -8.35 -11.13 8.65
C ARG A 239 -9.40 -11.02 7.56
N THR A 240 -9.79 -9.78 7.29
CA THR A 240 -10.82 -9.48 6.31
C THR A 240 -10.66 -8.07 5.76
N SER A 241 -11.18 -7.88 4.55
CA SER A 241 -11.55 -6.58 4.01
C SER A 241 -13.07 -6.44 3.91
N ASP A 242 -13.82 -7.48 4.29
CA ASP A 242 -15.28 -7.49 4.25
C ASP A 242 -15.83 -6.58 5.33
N GLY A 243 -16.70 -5.69 4.87
CA GLY A 243 -17.20 -4.55 5.60
C GLY A 243 -17.55 -3.49 4.57
N PRO A 244 -18.43 -2.54 4.90
CA PRO A 244 -18.89 -1.57 3.91
C PRO A 244 -17.75 -0.70 3.34
N TYR A 245 -16.57 -0.65 3.99
CA TYR A 245 -15.38 0.09 3.56
C TYR A 245 -14.09 -0.68 3.88
N GLY A 246 -13.68 -1.62 3.03
CA GLY A 246 -12.43 -2.36 3.24
C GLY A 246 -11.21 -1.44 3.31
N ALA A 247 -10.33 -1.65 4.30
CA ALA A 247 -9.05 -0.94 4.38
C ALA A 247 -7.98 -1.71 3.60
N ASN A 248 -7.10 -0.98 2.91
CA ASN A 248 -5.84 -1.52 2.41
C ASN A 248 -4.67 -1.08 3.29
N ALA A 249 -3.43 -1.29 2.87
CA ALA A 249 -2.25 -0.91 3.64
C ALA A 249 -2.27 0.57 4.09
N ALA A 250 -2.61 1.50 3.18
CA ALA A 250 -2.74 2.91 3.51
C ALA A 250 -3.84 3.13 4.55
N GLY A 251 -4.96 2.43 4.41
CA GLY A 251 -6.05 2.55 5.38
C GLY A 251 -5.72 2.01 6.77
N MET A 252 -4.95 0.93 6.86
CA MET A 252 -4.42 0.43 8.14
C MET A 252 -3.39 1.39 8.76
N LEU A 253 -2.75 2.24 7.96
CA LEU A 253 -1.90 3.34 8.45
C LEU A 253 -2.71 4.57 8.94
N GLY A 254 -4.03 4.57 8.74
CA GLY A 254 -4.91 5.70 9.03
C GLY A 254 -5.21 6.60 7.84
N ILE A 255 -4.71 6.29 6.64
CA ILE A 255 -4.95 7.07 5.42
C ILE A 255 -6.14 6.45 4.67
N ILE A 256 -7.32 7.01 4.90
CA ILE A 256 -8.60 6.52 4.36
C ILE A 256 -9.04 7.41 3.19
N TYR A 257 -9.10 6.86 1.99
CA TYR A 257 -9.68 7.54 0.84
C TYR A 257 -11.04 6.95 0.46
N LEU A 258 -12.03 7.83 0.28
CA LEU A 258 -13.45 7.50 0.14
C LEU A 258 -14.05 8.30 -1.02
N PRO A 259 -15.10 7.81 -1.69
CA PRO A 259 -15.73 8.48 -2.81
C PRO A 259 -16.55 9.71 -2.42
N ASP A 260 -17.08 9.79 -1.19
CA ASP A 260 -17.90 10.92 -0.75
C ASP A 260 -17.93 11.08 0.78
N ARG A 261 -18.60 12.15 1.22
CA ARG A 261 -18.78 12.46 2.65
C ARG A 261 -19.70 11.48 3.36
N GLU A 262 -20.66 10.87 2.66
CA GLU A 262 -21.57 9.90 3.27
C GLU A 262 -20.79 8.67 3.75
N GLU A 263 -19.86 8.17 2.93
CA GLU A 263 -18.96 7.09 3.35
C GLU A 263 -18.04 7.51 4.49
N ARG A 264 -17.51 8.73 4.48
CA ARG A 264 -16.72 9.27 5.59
C ARG A 264 -17.53 9.27 6.89
N ASP A 265 -18.77 9.72 6.86
CA ASP A 265 -19.59 9.84 8.07
C ASP A 265 -19.96 8.48 8.66
N LYS A 266 -20.07 7.44 7.84
CA LYS A 266 -20.28 6.06 8.31
C LYS A 266 -19.10 5.53 9.12
N TRP A 267 -17.88 6.06 8.94
CA TRP A 267 -16.75 5.68 9.81
C TRP A 267 -16.97 6.05 11.27
N SER A 268 -17.66 7.17 11.52
CA SER A 268 -18.03 7.59 12.87
C SER A 268 -19.04 6.62 13.50
N GLN A 269 -20.04 6.20 12.73
CA GLN A 269 -21.13 5.33 13.17
C GLN A 269 -20.63 3.91 13.49
N LEU A 270 -19.67 3.41 12.72
CA LEU A 270 -19.05 2.10 12.91
C LEU A 270 -17.92 2.10 13.95
N GLY A 271 -17.52 3.26 14.46
CA GLY A 271 -16.57 3.39 15.56
C GLY A 271 -15.09 3.40 15.17
N TYR A 272 -14.73 4.02 14.06
CA TYR A 272 -13.35 4.32 13.62
C TYR A 272 -12.35 3.17 13.82
N THR A 273 -11.58 3.20 14.92
CA THR A 273 -10.58 2.17 15.27
C THR A 273 -11.18 0.78 15.37
N LYS A 274 -12.45 0.63 15.77
CA LYS A 274 -13.17 -0.65 15.77
C LYS A 274 -13.17 -1.32 14.39
N GLN A 275 -13.26 -0.54 13.31
CA GLN A 275 -13.17 -1.10 11.96
C GLN A 275 -11.78 -1.62 11.65
N LEU A 276 -10.72 -0.87 12.01
CA LEU A 276 -9.35 -1.34 11.82
C LEU A 276 -9.06 -2.63 12.61
N VAL A 277 -9.64 -2.77 13.81
CA VAL A 277 -9.60 -4.01 14.61
C VAL A 277 -10.35 -5.15 13.93
N ALA A 278 -11.47 -4.88 13.25
CA ALA A 278 -12.18 -5.90 12.49
C ALA A 278 -11.35 -6.39 11.29
N PHE A 279 -10.62 -5.48 10.64
CA PHE A 279 -9.79 -5.78 9.46
C PHE A 279 -8.47 -6.49 9.79
N GLY A 280 -7.84 -6.14 10.92
CA GLY A 280 -6.60 -6.74 11.43
C GLY A 280 -6.83 -7.71 12.59
N ILE A 281 -5.77 -8.28 13.16
CA ILE A 281 -5.88 -9.11 14.37
C ILE A 281 -5.96 -8.21 15.61
N PRO A 282 -6.95 -8.36 16.52
CA PRO A 282 -6.96 -7.62 17.79
C PRO A 282 -5.70 -7.88 18.62
N ILE A 283 -5.23 -6.90 19.40
CA ILE A 283 -4.02 -7.05 20.21
C ILE A 283 -4.13 -8.23 21.19
N ASP A 284 -5.28 -8.39 21.82
CA ASP A 284 -5.54 -9.39 22.87
C ASP A 284 -5.95 -10.78 22.35
N ALA A 285 -5.92 -10.99 21.03
CA ALA A 285 -6.25 -12.27 20.39
C ALA A 285 -5.10 -13.28 20.36
#